data_AF-A0A0B1NW45-F1
#
_entry.id   AF-A0A0B1NW45-F1
#
_cell.length_a   1.000
_cell.length_b   1.000
_cell.length_c   1.000
_cell.angle_alpha   90.00
_cell.angle_beta   90.00
_cell.angle_gamma   90.00
#
_symmetry.space_group_name_H-M   'P 1'
#
loop_
_entity.id
_entity.type
_entity.pdbx_description
1 polymer ?
#
loop_
_entity_poly.entity_id
_entity_poly.type
_entity_poly.pdbx_seq_one_letter_code
_entity_poly.pdbx_strand_id
1 'polypeptide(L)'
;MASRIFRDTESSFSKNIILIDQSSWLPWINIIKSRAVRGCRVNVWKYIDPSITSQPELPAIPRKPKPSDIKAGANGIIQLDDSEFAKIQYIEQEYKERV
;
A
#
# COMPACT_ATOMS: atom_id res chain seq x y z
N MET A 1 -48.34 -12.59 34.83
CA MET A 1 -48.16 -13.57 33.75
C MET A 1 -47.05 -13.09 32.83
N ALA A 2 -45.95 -13.83 32.81
CA ALA A 2 -44.68 -13.47 32.18
C ALA A 2 -44.69 -13.61 30.64
N SER A 3 -43.65 -12.98 30.05
CA SER A 3 -43.00 -13.30 28.77
C SER A 3 -43.45 -12.50 27.53
N ARG A 4 -42.78 -11.36 27.31
CA ARG A 4 -42.54 -10.84 25.95
C ARG A 4 -41.35 -11.59 25.37
N ILE A 5 -41.61 -12.46 24.40
CA ILE A 5 -40.58 -13.00 23.53
C ILE A 5 -40.38 -11.95 22.42
N PHE A 6 -39.34 -11.12 22.53
CA PHE A 6 -38.83 -10.37 21.39
C PHE A 6 -37.96 -11.33 20.58
N ARG A 7 -38.46 -11.72 19.41
CA ARG A 7 -37.74 -12.53 18.44
C ARG A 7 -36.77 -11.58 17.73
N ASP A 8 -35.50 -11.62 18.11
CA ASP A 8 -34.43 -10.99 17.35
C ASP A 8 -34.34 -11.71 16.00
N THR A 9 -35.03 -11.18 15.00
CA THR A 9 -34.70 -11.47 13.61
C THR A 9 -33.46 -10.67 13.27
N GLU A 10 -32.30 -11.32 13.38
CA GLU A 10 -31.03 -10.86 12.83
C GLU A 10 -31.22 -10.52 11.35
N SER A 11 -31.37 -9.23 11.07
CA SER A 11 -31.36 -8.70 9.71
C SER A 11 -29.93 -8.78 9.20
N SER A 12 -29.66 -9.71 8.29
CA SER A 12 -28.42 -9.74 7.52
C SER A 12 -28.39 -8.56 6.56
N PHE A 13 -28.07 -7.38 7.09
CA PHE A 13 -27.73 -6.25 6.26
C PHE A 13 -26.42 -6.56 5.55
N SER A 14 -26.47 -6.80 4.24
CA SER A 14 -25.36 -6.41 3.37
C SER A 14 -25.21 -4.89 3.57
N LYS A 15 -24.33 -4.49 4.50
CA LYS A 15 -24.11 -3.09 4.90
C LYS A 15 -23.63 -2.29 3.69
N ASN A 16 -24.58 -1.74 2.93
CA ASN A 16 -24.33 -0.67 2.00
C ASN A 16 -23.92 0.55 2.84
N ILE A 17 -22.64 0.89 2.81
CA ILE A 17 -22.18 2.16 3.36
C ILE A 17 -22.55 3.24 2.35
N ILE A 18 -23.52 4.07 2.70
CA ILE A 18 -23.86 5.28 1.97
C ILE A 18 -23.05 6.42 2.60
N LEU A 19 -22.25 7.13 1.81
CA LEU A 19 -21.48 8.29 2.27
C LEU A 19 -22.40 9.50 2.36
N ILE A 20 -22.97 9.76 3.54
CA ILE A 20 -23.95 10.84 3.75
C ILE A 20 -23.26 12.10 4.29
N ASP A 21 -22.21 11.92 5.11
CA ASP A 21 -21.50 12.99 5.81
C ASP A 21 -20.01 12.64 6.03
N GLN A 22 -19.24 13.59 6.56
CA GLN A 22 -17.81 13.38 6.84
C GLN A 22 -17.57 12.27 7.89
N SER A 23 -18.53 12.01 8.78
CA SER A 23 -18.43 10.94 9.77
C SER A 23 -18.49 9.54 9.14
N SER A 24 -19.13 9.43 7.97
CA SER A 24 -19.20 8.20 7.16
C SER A 24 -17.85 7.78 6.54
N TRP A 25 -16.83 8.65 6.56
CA TRP A 25 -15.52 8.37 5.98
C TRP A 25 -14.78 7.24 6.70
N LEU A 26 -14.75 7.26 8.04
CA LEU A 26 -14.08 6.26 8.87
C LEU A 26 -14.58 4.81 8.63
N PRO A 27 -15.90 4.54 8.68
CA PRO A 27 -16.39 3.19 8.40
C PRO A 27 -16.15 2.78 6.95
N TRP A 28 -16.25 3.70 5.98
CA TRP A 28 -15.95 3.43 4.57
C TRP A 28 -14.49 3.02 4.34
N ILE A 29 -13.54 3.80 4.86
CA ILE A 29 -12.11 3.53 4.64
C ILE A 29 -11.65 2.23 5.32
N ASN A 30 -12.26 1.86 6.44
CA ASN A 30 -11.98 0.58 7.12
C ASN A 30 -12.45 -0.63 6.31
N ILE A 31 -13.59 -0.54 5.62
CA ILE A 31 -14.02 -1.60 4.68
C ILE A 31 -13.04 -1.71 3.51
N ILE A 32 -12.56 -0.59 2.97
CA ILE A 32 -11.60 -0.61 1.87
C ILE A 32 -10.26 -1.20 2.33
N LYS A 33 -9.73 -0.75 3.48
CA LYS A 33 -8.50 -1.28 4.08
C LYS A 33 -8.57 -2.79 4.31
N SER A 34 -9.68 -3.30 4.85
CA SER A 34 -9.85 -4.73 5.11
C SER A 34 -9.96 -5.58 3.84
N ARG A 35 -10.43 -5.00 2.72
CA ARG A 35 -10.55 -5.69 1.42
C ARG A 35 -9.32 -5.52 0.52
N ALA A 36 -8.49 -4.51 0.78
CA ALA A 36 -7.23 -4.32 0.09
C ALA A 36 -6.23 -5.42 0.50
N VAL A 37 -6.23 -6.54 -0.22
CA VAL A 37 -5.24 -7.62 -0.07
C VAL A 37 -3.83 -7.09 -0.33
N ARG A 38 -2.82 -7.58 0.42
CA ARG A 38 -1.32 -7.58 0.30
C ARG A 38 -0.53 -6.64 -0.67
N GLY A 39 -1.15 -5.95 -1.61
CA GLY A 39 -0.57 -5.06 -2.62
C GLY A 39 -0.50 -3.58 -2.25
N CYS A 40 -1.12 -3.13 -1.15
CA CYS A 40 -0.80 -1.82 -0.56
C CYS A 40 0.49 -1.93 0.26
N ARG A 41 1.61 -2.30 -0.38
CA ARG A 41 2.95 -2.29 0.26
C ARG A 41 3.40 -0.88 0.63
N VAL A 42 2.85 0.11 -0.07
CA VAL A 42 3.01 1.53 0.24
C VAL A 42 1.86 1.92 1.15
N ASN A 43 2.15 2.51 2.31
CA ASN A 43 1.16 3.03 3.25
C ASN A 43 0.44 4.26 2.65
N VAL A 44 -0.36 4.03 1.61
CA VAL A 44 -1.05 5.06 0.81
C VAL A 44 -2.20 5.71 1.55
N TRP A 45 -2.69 5.07 2.61
CA TRP A 45 -3.83 5.53 3.39
C TRP A 45 -3.62 6.91 4.01
N LYS A 46 -2.36 7.27 4.30
CA LYS A 46 -2.00 8.61 4.81
C LYS A 46 -2.29 9.74 3.81
N TYR A 47 -2.36 9.46 2.51
CA TYR A 47 -2.61 10.50 1.51
C TYR A 47 -4.09 10.83 1.33
N ILE A 48 -5.00 10.00 1.86
CA ILE A 48 -6.44 10.16 1.72
C ILE A 48 -7.14 10.34 3.07
N ASP A 49 -6.36 10.52 4.14
CA ASP A 49 -6.86 10.76 5.49
C ASP A 49 -7.18 12.25 5.69
N PRO A 50 -8.46 12.63 5.83
CA PRO A 50 -8.87 14.02 5.98
C PRO A 50 -8.51 14.60 7.36
N SER A 51 -8.08 13.77 8.32
CA SER A 51 -7.59 14.24 9.63
C SER A 51 -6.15 14.78 9.56
N ILE A 52 -5.42 14.47 8.48
CA ILE A 52 -4.04 14.92 8.30
C ILE A 52 -4.04 16.33 7.71
N THR A 53 -3.59 17.30 8.49
CA THR A 53 -3.52 18.72 8.08
C THR A 53 -2.28 19.03 7.24
N SER A 54 -1.20 18.26 7.38
CA SER A 54 0.05 18.44 6.64
C SER A 54 0.17 17.41 5.53
N GLN A 55 0.42 17.85 4.30
CA GLN A 55 0.59 16.95 3.17
C GLN A 55 1.71 15.91 3.46
N PRO A 56 1.44 14.60 3.41
CA PRO A 56 2.46 13.60 3.66
C PRO A 56 3.52 13.63 2.57
N GLU A 57 4.78 13.39 2.94
CA GLU A 57 5.86 13.22 1.95
C GLU A 57 5.52 12.11 0.96
N LEU A 58 5.68 12.41 -0.33
CA LEU A 58 5.48 11.46 -1.42
C LEU A 58 6.37 10.23 -1.18
N PRO A 59 5.86 9.02 -1.44
CA PRO A 59 6.67 7.83 -1.24
C PRO A 59 7.81 7.88 -2.26
N ALA A 60 9.04 7.62 -1.81
CA ALA A 60 10.17 7.49 -2.73
C ALA A 60 9.85 6.34 -3.70
N ILE A 61 9.60 6.68 -4.96
CA ILE A 61 9.41 5.68 -6.01
C ILE A 61 10.77 4.98 -6.16
N PRO A 62 10.85 3.65 -5.96
CA PRO A 62 12.10 2.96 -6.18
C PRO A 62 12.53 3.21 -7.63
N ARG A 63 13.77 3.65 -7.79
CA ARG A 63 14.36 3.87 -9.11
C ARG A 63 15.01 2.55 -9.56
N LYS A 64 14.88 2.24 -10.85
CA LYS A 64 15.62 1.13 -11.45
C LYS A 64 17.12 1.29 -11.19
N PRO A 65 17.80 0.28 -10.63
CA PRO A 65 19.24 0.33 -10.39
C PRO A 65 20.00 0.47 -11.71
N LYS A 66 21.12 1.19 -11.68
CA LYS A 66 22.00 1.46 -12.81
C LYS A 66 23.41 0.94 -12.52
N PRO A 67 24.21 0.62 -13.55
CA PRO A 67 25.62 0.26 -13.39
C PRO A 67 26.42 1.29 -12.58
N SER A 68 26.09 2.58 -12.73
CA SER A 68 26.69 3.67 -11.98
C SER A 68 26.46 3.61 -10.46
N ASP A 69 25.43 2.86 -10.02
CA ASP A 69 25.11 2.69 -8.60
C ASP A 69 26.05 1.66 -7.92
N ILE A 70 26.81 0.88 -8.71
CA ILE A 70 27.83 -0.06 -8.21
C ILE A 70 29.24 0.47 -8.48
N LYS A 71 29.46 0.99 -9.69
CA LYS A 71 30.76 1.49 -10.12
C LYS A 71 30.62 2.91 -10.64
N ALA A 72 31.24 3.86 -9.96
CA ALA A 72 31.20 5.26 -10.35
C ALA A 72 31.68 5.44 -11.81
N GLY A 73 30.88 6.10 -12.63
CA GLY A 73 31.19 6.32 -14.05
C GLY A 73 30.83 5.17 -14.99
N ALA A 74 30.31 4.04 -14.49
CA ALA A 74 29.83 2.97 -15.35
C ALA A 74 28.51 3.37 -16.05
N ASN A 75 28.55 3.45 -17.37
CA ASN A 75 27.40 3.75 -18.23
C ASN A 75 26.67 2.50 -18.73
N GLY A 76 27.24 1.32 -18.50
CA GLY A 76 26.68 0.06 -19.01
C GLY A 76 27.22 -1.17 -18.28
N ILE A 77 26.51 -2.28 -18.45
CA ILE A 77 26.81 -3.57 -17.82
C ILE A 77 28.20 -4.09 -18.23
N ILE A 78 28.64 -3.79 -19.46
CA ILE A 78 29.94 -4.21 -20.03
C ILE A 78 31.12 -3.64 -19.23
N GLN A 79 30.90 -2.55 -18.49
CA GLN A 79 31.95 -1.90 -17.69
C GLN A 79 32.04 -2.45 -16.26
N LEU A 80 31.18 -3.42 -15.91
CA LEU A 80 31.17 -4.13 -14.64
C LEU A 80 32.01 -5.40 -14.74
N ASP A 81 32.79 -5.71 -13.72
CA ASP A 81 33.40 -7.03 -13.55
C ASP A 81 32.36 -8.08 -13.09
N ASP A 82 32.75 -9.35 -13.03
CA ASP A 82 31.85 -10.45 -12.66
C ASP A 82 31.23 -10.28 -11.27
N SER A 83 31.97 -9.69 -10.32
CA SER A 83 31.50 -9.45 -8.96
C SER A 83 30.53 -8.26 -8.89
N GLU A 84 30.82 -7.20 -9.64
CA GLU A 84 29.97 -6.02 -9.82
C GLU A 84 28.67 -6.40 -10.56
N PHE A 85 28.76 -7.31 -11.52
CA PHE A 85 27.62 -7.86 -12.25
C PHE A 85 26.72 -8.71 -11.35
N ALA A 86 27.29 -9.57 -10.50
CA ALA A 86 26.50 -10.34 -9.54
C ALA A 86 25.74 -9.43 -8.57
N LYS A 87 26.38 -8.35 -8.10
CA LYS A 87 25.74 -7.35 -7.23
C LYS A 87 24.60 -6.61 -7.93
N ILE A 88 24.76 -6.21 -9.20
CA ILE A 88 23.68 -5.49 -9.89
C ILE A 88 22.48 -6.40 -10.16
N GLN A 89 22.71 -7.69 -10.45
CA GLN A 89 21.62 -8.65 -10.58
C GLN A 89 20.85 -8.84 -9.28
N TYR A 90 21.55 -8.92 -8.14
CA TYR A 90 20.91 -9.02 -6.83
C TYR A 90 20.02 -7.80 -6.54
N ILE A 91 20.55 -6.58 -6.77
CA ILE A 91 19.80 -5.34 -6.56
C ILE A 91 18.62 -5.23 -7.54
N GLU A 92 18.79 -5.67 -8.79
CA GLU A 92 17.69 -5.73 -9.77
C GLU A 92 16.59 -6.69 -9.34
N GLN A 93 16.95 -7.83 -8.74
CA GLN A 93 15.99 -8.79 -8.22
C GLN A 93 15.22 -8.21 -7.04
N GLU A 94 15.91 -7.61 -6.06
CA GLU A 94 15.25 -6.89 -4.96
C GLU A 94 14.34 -5.77 -5.45
N TYR A 95 14.76 -5.01 -6.47
CA TYR A 95 13.94 -3.98 -7.09
C TYR A 95 12.64 -4.56 -7.67
N LYS A 96 12.74 -5.67 -8.42
CA LYS A 96 11.57 -6.36 -9.01
C LYS A 96 10.61 -6.93 -7.97
N GLU A 97 11.10 -7.28 -6.79
CA GLU A 97 10.25 -7.79 -5.70
C GLU A 97 9.56 -6.67 -4.91
N ARG A 98 10.06 -5.44 -5.00
CA ARG A 98 9.54 -4.25 -4.32
C ARG A 98 8.56 -3.43 -5.18
N VAL A 99 8.70 -3.48 -6.50
CA VAL A 99 7.78 -2.88 -7.50
C VAL A 99 6.65 -3.83 -7.83
#